data_AF-A0A2M8Y4M4-F1
#
_entry.id   AF-A0A2M8Y4M4-F1
#
_cell.length_a   1.000
_cell.length_b   1.000
_cell.length_c   1.000
_cell.angle_alpha   90.00
_cell.angle_beta   90.00
_cell.angle_gamma   90.00
#
_symmetry.space_group_name_H-M   'P 1'
#
loop_
_entity.id
_entity.type
_entity.pdbx_description
1 polymer ?
#
loop_
_entity_poly.entity_id
_entity_poly.type
_entity_poly.pdbx_seq_one_letter_code
_entity_poly.pdbx_strand_id
1 'polypeptide(L)' 'MTTLILLLQKVNIEEKIKNAPNDGYQIGVLIGSYLPFIILVLLAYWTYHRAKNRKE' A
#
# COMPACT_ATOMS: atom_id res chain seq x y z
N MET A 1 -6.22 15.57 -12.56
CA MET A 1 -5.29 16.29 -11.66
C MET A 1 -5.62 16.09 -10.17
N THR A 2 -6.82 15.64 -9.78
CA THR A 2 -7.25 15.49 -8.37
C THR A 2 -6.94 14.13 -7.74
N THR A 3 -6.82 13.05 -8.52
CA THR A 3 -6.68 11.67 -7.99
C THR A 3 -5.37 11.41 -7.26
N LEU A 4 -4.27 12.08 -7.64
CA LEU A 4 -2.97 11.92 -6.98
C LEU A 4 -2.98 12.49 -5.54
N ILE A 5 -3.78 13.53 -5.28
CA ILE A 5 -3.84 14.20 -3.98
C ILE A 5 -4.46 13.28 -2.91
N LEU A 6 -5.34 12.36 -3.31
CA LEU A 6 -5.94 11.36 -2.41
C LEU A 6 -4.90 10.42 -1.79
N LEU A 7 -3.77 10.18 -2.48
CA LEU A 7 -2.66 9.37 -1.96
C LEU A 7 -1.77 10.13 -0.97
N LEU A 8 -1.78 11.47 -1.04
CA LEU A 8 -0.98 12.37 -0.21
C LEU A 8 -1.76 12.92 1.00
N GLN A 9 -3.05 12.57 1.12
CA GLN A 9 -3.87 13.02 2.23
C GLN A 9 -3.36 12.39 3.53
N LYS A 10 -3.12 13.22 4.55
CA LYS A 10 -2.74 12.78 5.89
C LYS A 10 -3.88 11.94 6.49
N VAL A 11 -3.73 10.62 6.47
CA VAL A 11 -4.70 9.71 7.09
C VAL A 11 -4.29 9.49 8.54
N ASN A 12 -5.14 9.89 9.49
CA ASN A 12 -4.88 9.64 10.91
C ASN A 12 -5.22 8.17 11.25
N ILE A 13 -4.23 7.29 11.13
CA ILE A 13 -4.37 5.84 11.33
C ILE A 13 -4.75 5.53 12.79
N GLU A 14 -4.20 6.28 13.74
CA GLU A 14 -4.44 6.11 15.16
C GLU A 14 -5.91 6.37 15.52
N GLU A 15 -6.50 7.41 14.94
CA GLU A 15 -7.92 7.74 15.09
C GLU A 15 -8.83 6.70 14.41
N LYS A 16 -8.40 6.11 13.29
CA LYS A 16 -9.12 5.01 12.64
C LYS A 16 -9.12 3.73 13.49
N ILE A 17 -8.00 3.41 14.13
CA ILE A 17 -7.91 2.25 15.02
C ILE A 17 -8.73 2.48 16.30
N LYS A 18 -8.65 3.69 16.88
CA LYS A 18 -9.38 4.04 18.11
C LYS A 18 -10.90 3.96 17.94
N ASN A 19 -11.41 4.32 16.77
CA ASN A 19 -12.83 4.28 16.43
C ASN A 19 -13.22 2.99 15.67
N ALA A 20 -12.38 1.96 15.69
CA ALA A 20 -12.65 0.72 14.98
C ALA A 20 -13.91 0.03 15.56
N PRO A 21 -14.91 -0.31 14.73
CA PRO A 21 -16.13 -0.97 15.20
C PRO A 21 -15.90 -2.43 15.62
N ASN A 22 -14.80 -3.04 15.17
CA ASN A 22 -14.38 -4.40 15.49
C ASN A 22 -12.92 -4.63 15.10
N ASP A 23 -12.35 -5.74 15.54
CA ASP A 23 -10.98 -6.16 15.22
C ASP A 23 -10.74 -6.32 13.72
N GLY A 24 -11.76 -6.71 12.95
CA GLY A 24 -11.67 -6.84 11.49
C GLY A 24 -11.35 -5.52 10.79
N TYR A 25 -11.89 -4.41 11.29
CA TYR A 25 -11.59 -3.07 10.77
C TYR A 25 -10.13 -2.67 11.06
N GLN A 26 -9.62 -2.96 12.26
CA GLN A 26 -8.22 -2.69 12.63
C GLN A 26 -7.26 -3.47 11.73
N ILE A 27 -7.55 -4.75 11.48
CA ILE A 27 -6.76 -5.60 10.57
C ILE A 27 -6.80 -5.03 9.15
N GLY A 28 -7.98 -4.61 8.68
CA GLY A 28 -8.12 -3.96 7.37
C GLY A 28 -7.30 -2.67 7.24
N VAL A 29 -7.27 -1.83 8.28
CA VAL A 29 -6.46 -0.60 8.33
C VAL A 29 -4.97 -0.93 8.30
N LEU A 30 -4.53 -1.92 9.09
CA LEU A 30 -3.14 -2.37 9.10
C LEU A 30 -2.71 -2.90 7.72
N ILE A 31 -3.47 -3.83 7.13
CA ILE A 31 -3.16 -4.40 5.82
C ILE A 31 -3.17 -3.30 4.74
N GLY A 32 -4.18 -2.43 4.76
CA GLY A 32 -4.29 -1.31 3.82
C GLY A 32 -3.10 -0.35 3.90
N SER A 33 -2.51 -0.17 5.07
CA SER A 33 -1.32 0.67 5.26
C SER A 33 -0.05 0.07 4.64
N TYR A 34 0.07 -1.26 4.60
CA TYR A 34 1.22 -1.95 4.01
C TYR A 34 1.05 -2.23 2.51
N LEU A 35 -0.16 -2.21 1.99
CA LEU A 35 -0.48 -2.50 0.59
C LEU A 35 0.36 -1.69 -0.42
N PRO A 36 0.61 -0.38 -0.25
CA PRO A 36 1.46 0.38 -1.17
C PRO A 36 2.88 -0.17 -1.28
N PHE A 37 3.45 -0.66 -0.17
CA PHE A 37 4.79 -1.24 -0.15
C PHE A 37 4.82 -2.61 -0.84
N ILE A 38 3.78 -3.43 -0.65
CA ILE A 38 3.65 -4.71 -1.36
C ILE A 38 3.62 -4.48 -2.87
N ILE A 39 2.88 -3.47 -3.34
CA ILE A 39 2.85 -3.08 -4.75
C ILE A 39 4.25 -2.71 -5.25
N LEU A 40 5.01 -1.92 -4.49
CA LEU A 40 6.39 -1.57 -4.86
C LEU A 40 7.30 -2.82 -4.94
N VAL A 41 7.18 -3.76 -4.02
CA VAL A 41 7.93 -5.03 -4.03
C VAL A 41 7.58 -5.86 -5.26
N LEU A 42 6.29 -5.95 -5.61
CA LEU A 42 5.85 -6.66 -6.82
C LEU A 42 6.37 -5.99 -8.09
N LEU A 43 6.35 -4.65 -8.16
CA LEU A 43 6.92 -3.89 -9.27
C LEU A 43 8.44 -4.08 -9.37
N ALA A 44 9.15 -4.09 -8.25
CA ALA A 44 10.57 -4.35 -8.20
C ALA A 44 10.90 -5.77 -8.69
N TYR A 45 10.15 -6.77 -8.22
CA TYR A 45 10.29 -8.16 -8.66
C TYR A 45 10.01 -8.29 -10.16
N TRP A 46 8.94 -7.67 -10.66
CA TRP A 46 8.59 -7.70 -12.08
C TRP A 46 9.65 -7.03 -12.93
N THR A 47 10.12 -5.85 -12.52
CA THR A 47 11.20 -5.12 -13.21
C THR A 47 12.49 -5.94 -13.22
N TYR A 48 12.88 -6.53 -12.09
CA TYR A 48 14.04 -7.40 -11.98
C TYR A 48 13.93 -8.61 -12.89
N HIS A 49 12.80 -9.32 -12.86
CA HIS A 49 12.58 -10.49 -13.70
C HIS A 49 12.61 -10.13 -15.20
N ARG A 50 11.98 -9.02 -15.57
CA ARG A 50 12.00 -8.51 -16.95
C ARG A 50 13.40 -8.10 -17.38
N ALA A 51 14.19 -7.46 -16.51
CA ALA A 51 15.57 -7.08 -16.81
C ALA A 51 16.49 -8.31 -16.89
N LYS A 52 16.32 -9.28 -16.00
CA LYS A 52 17.09 -10.53 -15.99
C LYS A 52 16.85 -11.40 -17.23
N ASN A 53 15.64 -11.36 -17.79
CA ASN A 53 15.30 -12.08 -19.02
C ASN A 53 15.69 -11.33 -20.30
N ARG A 54 16.14 -10.07 -20.18
CA ARG A 54 16.88 -9.39 -21.25
C ARG A 54 18.34 -9.82 -21.13
N LYS A 55 18.61 -11.06 -21.55
CA LYS A 55 19.94 -11.41 -22.04
C LYS A 55 20.21 -10.54 -23.26
N GLU A 56 21.46 -10.11 -23.43
CA GLU A 56 22.02 -9.63 -24.70
C GLU A 56 21.37 -10.34 -25.92
#